data_AF-A0AAJ1X1X0-F1
#
_entry.id   AF-A0AAJ1X1X0-F1
#
_cell.length_a   1.000
_cell.length_b   1.000
_cell.length_c   1.000
_cell.angle_alpha   90.00
_cell.angle_beta   90.00
_cell.angle_gamma   90.00
#
_symmetry.space_group_name_H-M   'P 1'
#
loop_
_entity.id
_entity.type
_entity.pdbx_description
1 polymer ?
#
loop_
_entity_poly.entity_id
_entity_poly.type
_entity_poly.pdbx_seq_one_letter_code
_entity_poly.pdbx_strand_id
1 'polypeptide(L)'
;MAHETTNDRNGHGSGTAGGREEDRLGHERAALWRRRLFEAEAGLTRFVAELRSGANLHALVQVKEQIFADLPTTQEEQEWKAVFFRGQALMERFVVRHFGLAHLAEWARSNSAIYASVDDRPKHDAAVPLQRLCAQASLYDSTFAWVAEGPEHATLEIHHCAIWDYRERARARGVPITLQAPCEYCVPATEAMITHKGLDAAFQLTASGDDRGCVWTASRPVAAAASGATP
;
A
#
# COMPACT_ATOMS: atom_id res chain seq x y z
N MET A 1 10.36 13.12 -76.63
CA MET A 1 11.65 13.33 -75.95
C MET A 1 11.34 13.84 -74.54
N ALA A 2 11.94 13.19 -73.52
CA ALA A 2 12.12 13.58 -72.11
C ALA A 2 10.86 13.94 -71.28
N HIS A 3 10.41 13.10 -70.34
CA HIS A 3 10.82 12.99 -68.92
C HIS A 3 10.55 14.23 -68.06
N GLU A 4 9.61 14.12 -67.10
CA GLU A 4 9.92 14.24 -65.66
C GLU A 4 8.74 13.83 -64.77
N THR A 5 9.01 12.88 -63.88
CA THR A 5 8.21 12.42 -62.75
C THR A 5 8.58 13.22 -61.50
N THR A 6 7.61 13.71 -60.73
CA THR A 6 7.85 14.06 -59.31
C THR A 6 6.75 13.50 -58.41
N ASN A 7 7.26 12.84 -57.37
CA ASN A 7 6.68 12.12 -56.26
C ASN A 7 6.54 13.07 -55.06
N ASP A 8 5.57 12.86 -54.15
CA ASP A 8 5.67 13.11 -52.70
C ASP A 8 4.37 12.61 -52.02
N ARG A 9 4.33 11.37 -51.49
CA ARG A 9 4.78 10.89 -50.17
C ARG A 9 4.04 11.50 -48.96
N ASN A 10 3.06 10.72 -48.50
CA ASN A 10 2.89 10.22 -47.12
C ASN A 10 3.52 11.03 -45.97
N GLY A 11 2.67 11.75 -45.23
CA GLY A 11 2.91 12.04 -43.81
C GLY A 11 2.36 10.90 -42.94
N HIS A 12 3.25 10.02 -42.47
CA HIS A 12 2.96 9.09 -41.38
C HIS A 12 3.14 9.81 -40.04
N GLY A 13 2.04 9.98 -39.31
CA GLY A 13 2.05 10.40 -37.90
C GLY A 13 2.59 9.28 -37.02
N SER A 14 3.86 9.39 -36.63
CA SER A 14 4.47 8.59 -35.57
C SER A 14 4.00 9.09 -34.21
N GLY A 15 2.79 8.69 -33.80
CA GLY A 15 2.34 8.73 -32.41
C GLY A 15 3.05 7.63 -31.62
N THR A 16 4.11 8.03 -30.94
CA THR A 16 5.14 7.21 -30.28
C THR A 16 4.56 6.23 -29.24
N ALA A 17 4.92 4.95 -29.35
CA ALA A 17 4.51 3.88 -28.42
C ALA A 17 4.81 4.18 -26.94
N GLY A 18 5.84 5.00 -26.64
CA GLY A 18 6.21 5.38 -25.28
C GLY A 18 5.13 6.17 -24.52
N GLY A 19 4.43 7.10 -25.18
CA GLY A 19 3.38 7.88 -24.53
C GLY A 19 2.17 7.03 -24.11
N ARG A 20 1.81 6.04 -24.95
CA ARG A 20 0.71 5.11 -24.64
C ARG A 20 1.04 4.17 -23.47
N GLU A 21 2.31 3.81 -23.30
CA GLU A 21 2.74 2.97 -22.19
C GLU A 21 2.81 3.75 -20.88
N GLU A 22 3.31 4.99 -20.92
CA GLU A 22 3.33 5.90 -19.77
C GLU A 22 1.92 6.22 -19.27
N ASP A 23 0.98 6.53 -20.17
CA ASP A 23 -0.43 6.76 -19.84
C ASP A 23 -1.07 5.51 -19.19
N ARG A 24 -0.79 4.32 -19.74
CA ARG A 24 -1.30 3.06 -19.18
C ARG A 24 -0.78 2.83 -17.77
N LEU A 25 0.53 3.02 -17.55
CA LEU A 25 1.15 2.86 -16.24
C LEU A 25 0.58 3.90 -15.24
N GLY A 26 0.35 5.13 -15.67
CA GLY A 26 -0.31 6.17 -14.87
C GLY A 26 -1.72 5.75 -14.43
N HIS A 27 -2.54 5.24 -15.35
CA HIS A 27 -3.88 4.74 -15.04
C HIS A 27 -3.87 3.54 -14.09
N GLU A 28 -2.93 2.60 -14.27
CA GLU A 28 -2.75 1.45 -13.38
C GLU A 28 -2.36 1.89 -11.96
N ARG A 29 -1.46 2.87 -11.84
CA ARG A 29 -1.06 3.47 -10.56
C ARG A 29 -2.24 4.19 -9.90
N ALA A 30 -3.01 4.98 -10.66
CA ALA A 30 -4.22 5.66 -10.17
C ALA A 30 -5.28 4.66 -9.67
N ALA A 31 -5.53 3.58 -10.42
CA ALA A 31 -6.44 2.52 -10.01
C ALA A 31 -5.99 1.85 -8.71
N LEU A 32 -4.67 1.66 -8.54
CA LEU A 32 -4.13 1.11 -7.31
C LEU A 32 -4.33 2.07 -6.12
N TRP A 33 -4.03 3.36 -6.26
CA TRP A 33 -4.30 4.38 -5.22
C TRP A 33 -5.76 4.36 -4.77
N ARG A 34 -6.68 4.38 -5.74
CA ARG A 34 -8.12 4.30 -5.51
C ARG A 34 -8.48 3.05 -4.73
N ARG A 35 -7.98 1.88 -5.14
CA ARG A 35 -8.21 0.61 -4.44
C ARG A 35 -7.72 0.69 -2.99
N ARG A 36 -6.52 1.24 -2.74
CA ARG A 36 -5.95 1.36 -1.39
C ARG A 36 -6.76 2.26 -0.47
N LEU A 37 -7.29 3.37 -1.00
CA LEU A 37 -8.17 4.24 -0.24
C LEU A 37 -9.42 3.49 0.25
N PHE A 38 -10.11 2.80 -0.66
CA PHE A 38 -11.36 2.11 -0.31
C PHE A 38 -11.12 0.90 0.60
N GLU A 39 -10.04 0.14 0.41
CA GLU A 39 -9.66 -0.94 1.33
C GLU A 39 -9.40 -0.40 2.75
N ALA A 40 -8.68 0.73 2.86
CA ALA A 40 -8.38 1.35 4.15
C ALA A 40 -9.64 1.91 4.84
N GLU A 41 -10.56 2.53 4.09
CA GLU A 41 -11.83 3.00 4.63
C GLU A 41 -12.73 1.86 5.09
N ALA A 42 -12.87 0.80 4.27
CA ALA A 42 -13.65 -0.37 4.65
C ALA A 42 -13.09 -1.01 5.94
N GLY A 43 -11.77 -1.05 6.09
CA GLY A 43 -11.14 -1.57 7.30
C GLY A 43 -11.30 -0.66 8.53
N LEU A 44 -11.40 0.67 8.34
CA LEU A 44 -11.82 1.61 9.39
C LEU A 44 -13.28 1.37 9.80
N THR A 45 -14.18 1.25 8.83
CA THR A 45 -15.60 0.97 9.10
C THR A 45 -15.75 -0.34 9.87
N ARG A 46 -15.05 -1.39 9.45
CA ARG A 46 -15.01 -2.67 10.16
C ARG A 46 -14.47 -2.52 11.59
N PHE A 47 -13.36 -1.80 11.76
CA PHE A 47 -12.75 -1.57 13.08
C PHE A 47 -13.74 -0.92 14.04
N VAL A 48 -14.50 0.07 13.59
CA VAL A 48 -15.51 0.74 14.42
C VAL A 48 -16.73 -0.14 14.66
N ALA A 49 -17.32 -0.68 13.61
CA ALA A 49 -18.59 -1.40 13.69
C ALA A 49 -18.46 -2.73 14.45
N GLU A 50 -17.40 -3.51 14.17
CA GLU A 50 -17.22 -4.85 14.74
C GLU A 50 -16.32 -4.83 15.98
N LEU A 51 -15.14 -4.20 15.90
CA LEU A 51 -14.11 -4.31 16.94
C LEU A 51 -14.27 -3.28 18.08
N ARG A 52 -15.15 -2.30 17.89
CA ARG A 52 -15.46 -1.24 18.87
C ARG A 52 -16.95 -1.13 19.18
N SER A 53 -17.73 -2.14 18.78
CA SER A 53 -19.17 -2.23 19.08
C SER A 53 -19.95 -0.97 18.66
N GLY A 54 -19.56 -0.34 17.55
CA GLY A 54 -20.22 0.89 17.06
C GLY A 54 -19.90 2.15 17.88
N ALA A 55 -18.82 2.18 18.65
CA ALA A 55 -18.40 3.41 19.32
C ALA A 55 -18.06 4.52 18.31
N ASN A 56 -18.51 5.74 18.56
CA ASN A 56 -18.25 6.92 17.72
C ASN A 56 -18.82 6.83 16.28
N LEU A 57 -19.91 6.07 16.03
CA LEU A 57 -20.51 5.94 14.70
C LEU A 57 -20.85 7.27 14.01
N HIS A 58 -21.38 8.25 14.74
CA HIS A 58 -21.65 9.58 14.16
C HIS A 58 -20.36 10.26 13.66
N ALA A 59 -19.29 10.22 14.45
CA ALA A 59 -17.99 10.75 14.05
C ALA A 59 -17.38 9.94 12.89
N LEU A 60 -17.64 8.63 12.82
CA LEU A 60 -17.26 7.80 11.67
C LEU A 60 -17.94 8.29 10.39
N VAL A 61 -19.24 8.59 10.43
CA VAL A 61 -19.96 9.14 9.26
C VAL A 61 -19.35 10.48 8.83
N GLN A 62 -19.06 11.36 9.78
CA GLN A 62 -18.45 12.66 9.51
C GLN A 62 -17.04 12.56 8.91
N VAL A 63 -16.21 11.61 9.36
CA VAL A 63 -14.89 11.42 8.75
C VAL A 63 -14.99 10.79 7.37
N LYS A 64 -15.96 9.89 7.14
CA LYS A 64 -16.21 9.31 5.81
C LYS A 64 -16.64 10.35 4.79
N GLU A 65 -17.50 11.29 5.19
CA GLU A 65 -17.86 12.43 4.35
C GLU A 65 -16.60 13.23 3.91
N GLN A 66 -15.68 13.51 4.84
CA GLN A 66 -14.43 14.21 4.52
C GLN A 66 -13.47 13.38 3.66
N ILE A 67 -13.41 12.05 3.87
CA ILE A 67 -12.57 11.15 3.07
C ILE A 67 -13.02 11.18 1.60
N PHE A 68 -14.33 11.09 1.38
CA PHE A 68 -14.96 11.01 0.06
C PHE A 68 -15.36 12.36 -0.54
N ALA A 69 -15.06 13.47 0.13
CA ALA A 69 -15.19 14.80 -0.46
C ALA A 69 -14.27 14.92 -1.68
N ASP A 70 -14.74 15.50 -2.77
CA ASP A 70 -13.93 15.81 -3.95
C ASP A 70 -13.17 14.60 -4.54
N LEU A 71 -13.84 13.44 -4.64
CA LEU A 71 -13.25 12.29 -5.34
C LEU A 71 -12.96 12.66 -6.81
N PRO A 72 -11.77 12.31 -7.35
CA PRO A 72 -11.44 12.62 -8.73
C PRO A 72 -12.39 11.90 -9.70
N THR A 73 -12.82 12.59 -10.74
CA THR A 73 -13.55 11.99 -11.86
C THR A 73 -12.59 11.48 -12.95
N THR A 74 -11.32 11.87 -12.88
CA THR A 74 -10.25 11.49 -13.80
C THR A 74 -9.57 10.18 -13.37
N GLN A 75 -8.70 9.64 -14.23
CA GLN A 75 -7.78 8.55 -13.89
C GLN A 75 -6.35 9.05 -13.64
N GLU A 76 -6.21 10.33 -13.29
CA GLU A 76 -4.89 10.93 -13.04
C GLU A 76 -4.31 10.44 -11.71
N GLU A 77 -3.08 9.94 -11.75
CA GLU A 77 -2.43 9.37 -10.58
C GLU A 77 -2.28 10.38 -9.44
N GLN A 78 -1.86 11.60 -9.76
CA GLN A 78 -1.55 12.62 -8.74
C GLN A 78 -2.80 13.03 -7.95
N GLU A 79 -3.97 13.08 -8.59
CA GLU A 79 -5.24 13.39 -7.93
C GLU A 79 -5.61 12.26 -6.95
N TRP A 80 -5.52 11.01 -7.39
CA TRP A 80 -5.80 9.84 -6.53
C TRP A 80 -4.77 9.67 -5.40
N LYS A 81 -3.48 9.97 -5.65
CA LYS A 81 -2.42 10.00 -4.64
C LYS A 81 -2.70 11.04 -3.55
N ALA A 82 -3.12 12.24 -3.94
CA ALA A 82 -3.47 13.30 -2.99
C ALA A 82 -4.68 12.91 -2.12
N VAL A 83 -5.73 12.35 -2.73
CA VAL A 83 -6.91 11.87 -2.00
C VAL A 83 -6.57 10.71 -1.06
N PHE A 84 -5.72 9.77 -1.50
CA PHE A 84 -5.24 8.69 -0.65
C PHE A 84 -4.55 9.24 0.61
N PHE A 85 -3.59 10.15 0.47
CA PHE A 85 -2.87 10.69 1.63
C PHE A 85 -3.76 11.51 2.55
N ARG A 86 -4.67 12.32 2.00
CA ARG A 86 -5.68 13.03 2.80
C ARG A 86 -6.54 12.04 3.58
N GLY A 87 -7.07 11.03 2.90
CA GLY A 87 -7.89 9.98 3.51
C GLY A 87 -7.15 9.25 4.63
N GLN A 88 -5.92 8.82 4.39
CA GLN A 88 -5.08 8.15 5.38
C GLN A 88 -4.86 9.02 6.63
N ALA A 89 -4.54 10.31 6.45
CA ALA A 89 -4.37 11.24 7.57
C ALA A 89 -5.68 11.44 8.36
N LEU A 90 -6.83 11.52 7.68
CA LEU A 90 -8.15 11.61 8.32
C LEU A 90 -8.45 10.36 9.16
N MET A 91 -8.20 9.17 8.62
CA MET A 91 -8.42 7.90 9.32
C MET A 91 -7.48 7.74 10.53
N GLU A 92 -6.19 8.03 10.36
CA GLU A 92 -5.21 8.01 11.46
C GLU A 92 -5.63 8.97 12.59
N ARG A 93 -6.01 10.21 12.23
CA ARG A 93 -6.48 11.21 13.19
C ARG A 93 -7.75 10.76 13.91
N PHE A 94 -8.70 10.16 13.20
CA PHE A 94 -9.92 9.63 13.80
C PHE A 94 -9.59 8.54 14.82
N VAL A 95 -8.77 7.54 14.45
CA VAL A 95 -8.40 6.45 15.36
C VAL A 95 -7.72 6.98 16.62
N VAL A 96 -6.72 7.85 16.46
CA VAL A 96 -5.97 8.40 17.59
C VAL A 96 -6.84 9.31 18.46
N ARG A 97 -7.70 10.14 17.88
CA ARG A 97 -8.57 11.04 18.65
C ARG A 97 -9.61 10.30 19.49
N HIS A 98 -10.21 9.24 18.94
CA HIS A 98 -11.37 8.58 19.57
C HIS A 98 -11.00 7.34 20.37
N PHE A 99 -9.86 6.72 20.09
CA PHE A 99 -9.43 5.49 20.75
C PHE A 99 -8.02 5.62 21.33
N GLY A 100 -7.14 6.40 20.71
CA GLY A 100 -5.76 6.59 21.16
C GLY A 100 -4.75 5.82 20.32
N LEU A 101 -3.47 6.19 20.45
CA LEU A 101 -2.37 5.67 19.62
C LEU A 101 -2.23 4.15 19.69
N ALA A 102 -2.48 3.55 20.85
CA ALA A 102 -2.36 2.11 21.09
C ALA A 102 -3.26 1.27 20.17
N HIS A 103 -4.34 1.84 19.63
CA HIS A 103 -5.30 1.10 18.79
C HIS A 103 -5.01 1.18 17.29
N LEU A 104 -3.95 1.88 16.86
CA LEU A 104 -3.54 1.88 15.46
C LEU A 104 -3.20 0.48 14.96
N ALA A 105 -2.55 -0.33 15.78
CA ALA A 105 -2.22 -1.71 15.42
C ALA A 105 -3.48 -2.58 15.21
N GLU A 106 -4.54 -2.35 15.99
CA GLU A 106 -5.81 -3.05 15.82
C GLU A 106 -6.56 -2.60 14.56
N TRP A 107 -6.55 -1.30 14.26
CA TRP A 107 -7.09 -0.80 13.00
C TRP A 107 -6.29 -1.32 11.78
N ALA A 108 -4.95 -1.32 11.85
CA ALA A 108 -4.08 -1.88 10.82
C ALA A 108 -4.36 -3.37 10.55
N ARG A 109 -4.60 -4.15 11.61
CA ARG A 109 -5.08 -5.55 11.51
C ARG A 109 -6.45 -5.63 10.84
N SER A 110 -7.37 -4.74 11.19
CA SER A 110 -8.70 -4.67 10.54
C SER A 110 -8.61 -4.41 9.03
N ASN A 111 -7.74 -3.49 8.61
CA ASN A 111 -7.49 -3.21 7.19
C ASN A 111 -6.91 -4.44 6.47
N SER A 112 -6.06 -5.20 7.16
CA SER A 112 -5.46 -6.42 6.61
C SER A 112 -6.47 -7.55 6.46
N ALA A 113 -7.48 -7.64 7.34
CA ALA A 113 -8.59 -8.57 7.20
C ALA A 113 -9.47 -8.24 5.98
N ILE A 114 -9.71 -6.95 5.70
CA ILE A 114 -10.40 -6.52 4.47
C ILE A 114 -9.58 -6.89 3.24
N TYR A 115 -8.27 -6.65 3.25
CA TYR A 115 -7.42 -7.09 2.15
C TYR A 115 -7.54 -8.61 1.92
N ALA A 116 -7.47 -9.41 2.99
CA ALA A 116 -7.56 -10.85 2.88
C ALA A 116 -8.91 -11.35 2.31
N SER A 117 -10.00 -10.58 2.44
CA SER A 117 -11.31 -10.93 1.88
C SER A 117 -11.48 -10.55 0.41
N VAL A 118 -10.70 -9.58 -0.10
CA VAL A 118 -10.77 -9.11 -1.49
C VAL A 118 -9.59 -9.56 -2.36
N ASP A 119 -8.63 -10.28 -1.77
CA ASP A 119 -7.45 -10.81 -2.46
C ASP A 119 -7.57 -12.31 -2.71
N ASP A 120 -7.95 -12.64 -3.94
CA ASP A 120 -8.17 -13.99 -4.45
C ASP A 120 -6.88 -14.79 -4.69
N ARG A 121 -5.71 -14.11 -4.64
CA ARG A 121 -4.40 -14.75 -4.78
C ARG A 121 -4.16 -15.81 -3.70
N PRO A 122 -3.34 -16.85 -4.00
CA PRO A 122 -3.14 -17.99 -3.12
C PRO A 122 -2.83 -17.64 -1.65
N LYS A 123 -3.38 -18.45 -0.73
CA LYS A 123 -2.92 -18.49 0.66
C LYS A 123 -1.66 -19.35 0.76
N HIS A 124 -0.86 -19.12 1.80
CA HIS A 124 0.39 -19.86 2.07
C HIS A 124 1.43 -19.77 0.95
N ASP A 125 1.36 -18.72 0.12
CA ASP A 125 2.41 -18.36 -0.82
C ASP A 125 3.13 -17.12 -0.25
N ALA A 126 4.39 -17.29 0.12
CA ALA A 126 5.21 -16.26 0.76
C ALA A 126 5.46 -15.04 -0.13
N ALA A 127 5.48 -15.20 -1.45
CA ALA A 127 5.69 -14.09 -2.37
C ALA A 127 4.47 -13.16 -2.43
N VAL A 128 3.25 -13.71 -2.37
CA VAL A 128 1.99 -12.95 -2.56
C VAL A 128 1.84 -11.70 -1.67
N PRO A 129 2.00 -11.77 -0.33
CA PRO A 129 1.90 -10.58 0.52
C PRO A 129 3.06 -9.59 0.27
N LEU A 130 4.27 -10.09 -0.01
CA LEU A 130 5.42 -9.21 -0.27
C LEU A 130 5.37 -8.55 -1.65
N GLN A 131 4.79 -9.18 -2.68
CA GLN A 131 4.48 -8.56 -3.96
C GLN A 131 3.50 -7.39 -3.79
N ARG A 132 2.54 -7.51 -2.86
CA ARG A 132 1.63 -6.40 -2.53
C ARG A 132 2.36 -5.25 -1.84
N LEU A 133 3.30 -5.55 -0.94
CA LEU A 133 4.16 -4.55 -0.32
C LEU A 133 5.07 -3.87 -1.35
N CYS A 134 5.66 -4.65 -2.24
CA CYS A 134 6.45 -4.19 -3.38
C CYS A 134 5.64 -3.23 -4.26
N ALA A 135 4.44 -3.60 -4.70
CA ALA A 135 3.56 -2.70 -5.46
C ALA A 135 3.22 -1.41 -4.72
N GLN A 136 3.06 -1.46 -3.39
CA GLN A 136 2.84 -0.28 -2.57
C GLN A 136 4.09 0.60 -2.45
N ALA A 137 5.27 -0.02 -2.33
CA ALA A 137 6.56 0.67 -2.31
C ALA A 137 6.82 1.38 -3.64
N SER A 138 6.54 0.73 -4.77
CA SER A 138 6.60 1.34 -6.10
C SER A 138 5.70 2.57 -6.23
N LEU A 139 4.47 2.53 -5.71
CA LEU A 139 3.58 3.71 -5.73
C LEU A 139 4.14 4.91 -4.96
N TYR A 140 4.87 4.65 -3.88
CA TYR A 140 5.52 5.70 -3.12
C TYR A 140 6.81 6.21 -3.76
N ASP A 141 7.27 5.57 -4.84
CA ASP A 141 8.57 5.79 -5.45
C ASP A 141 9.72 5.42 -4.49
N SER A 142 9.52 4.41 -3.64
CA SER A 142 10.53 3.81 -2.76
C SER A 142 11.55 2.98 -3.55
N THR A 143 12.77 2.85 -3.03
CA THR A 143 13.79 1.95 -3.59
C THR A 143 13.79 0.62 -2.84
N PHE A 144 13.76 -0.50 -3.57
CA PHE A 144 13.69 -1.83 -2.98
C PHE A 144 14.31 -2.91 -3.89
N ALA A 145 14.59 -4.07 -3.32
CA ALA A 145 15.08 -5.25 -4.02
C ALA A 145 14.49 -6.53 -3.40
N TRP A 146 14.27 -7.54 -4.24
CA TRP A 146 14.00 -8.89 -3.76
C TRP A 146 15.32 -9.58 -3.40
N VAL A 147 15.42 -10.03 -2.16
CA VAL A 147 16.54 -10.90 -1.72
C VAL A 147 16.21 -12.35 -2.04
N ALA A 148 14.94 -12.74 -1.88
CA ALA A 148 14.40 -14.03 -2.29
C ALA A 148 12.93 -13.88 -2.67
N GLU A 149 12.51 -14.51 -3.76
CA GLU A 149 11.10 -14.55 -4.18
C GLU A 149 10.72 -15.99 -4.49
N GLY A 150 9.96 -16.61 -3.58
CA GLY A 150 9.50 -17.98 -3.72
C GLY A 150 8.24 -18.25 -2.91
N PRO A 151 7.50 -19.33 -3.23
CA PRO A 151 6.23 -19.63 -2.58
C PRO A 151 6.39 -20.11 -1.13
N GLU A 152 7.53 -20.68 -0.77
CA GLU A 152 7.80 -21.19 0.58
C GLU A 152 8.46 -20.14 1.49
N HIS A 153 9.26 -19.26 0.89
CA HIS A 153 10.03 -18.23 1.56
C HIS A 153 10.26 -17.06 0.61
N ALA A 154 10.01 -15.85 1.08
CA ALA A 154 10.25 -14.63 0.33
C ALA A 154 10.78 -13.53 1.26
N THR A 155 11.72 -12.73 0.75
CA THR A 155 12.32 -11.60 1.45
C THR A 155 12.42 -10.40 0.53
N LEU A 156 11.81 -9.30 0.95
CA LEU A 156 11.85 -8.01 0.29
C LEU A 156 12.60 -7.01 1.16
N GLU A 157 13.59 -6.35 0.59
CA GLU A 157 14.34 -5.27 1.22
C GLU A 157 13.91 -3.93 0.62
N ILE A 158 13.43 -3.01 1.46
CA ILE A 158 13.21 -1.60 1.14
C ILE A 158 14.46 -0.84 1.58
N HIS A 159 15.29 -0.40 0.64
CA HIS A 159 16.50 0.37 0.94
C HIS A 159 16.17 1.83 1.30
N HIS A 160 15.17 2.41 0.62
CA HIS A 160 14.72 3.78 0.86
C HIS A 160 13.19 3.86 0.91
N CYS A 161 12.66 4.34 2.03
CA CYS A 161 11.24 4.45 2.33
C CYS A 161 10.68 5.82 1.93
N ALA A 162 10.24 5.99 0.68
CA ALA A 162 9.80 7.30 0.18
C ALA A 162 8.54 7.86 0.87
N ILE A 163 7.76 7.02 1.57
CA ILE A 163 6.66 7.50 2.43
C ILE A 163 7.16 8.22 3.69
N TRP A 164 8.35 7.85 4.20
CA TRP A 164 9.01 8.59 5.27
C TRP A 164 9.28 10.03 4.79
N ASP A 165 9.97 10.17 3.67
CA ASP A 165 10.31 11.45 3.06
C ASP A 165 9.08 12.31 2.78
N TYR A 166 8.03 11.70 2.23
CA TYR A 166 6.77 12.40 2.00
C TYR A 166 6.22 13.02 3.29
N ARG A 167 6.24 12.27 4.39
CA ARG A 167 5.76 12.73 5.70
C ARG A 167 6.67 13.81 6.28
N GLU A 168 7.99 13.68 6.18
CA GLU A 168 8.93 14.72 6.62
C GLU A 168 8.74 16.02 5.84
N ARG A 169 8.59 15.95 4.50
CA ARG A 169 8.28 17.12 3.67
C ARG A 169 6.92 17.74 4.03
N ALA A 170 5.94 16.94 4.43
CA ALA A 170 4.66 17.46 4.91
C ALA A 170 4.82 18.19 6.26
N ARG A 171 5.55 17.60 7.22
CA ARG A 171 5.84 18.25 8.52
C ARG A 171 6.61 19.55 8.36
N ALA A 172 7.62 19.58 7.49
CA ALA A 172 8.40 20.78 7.20
C ALA A 172 7.53 21.93 6.63
N ARG A 173 6.40 21.59 5.98
CA ARG A 173 5.40 22.56 5.49
C ARG A 173 4.31 22.90 6.52
N GLY A 174 4.44 22.43 7.75
CA GLY A 174 3.48 22.67 8.83
C GLY A 174 2.22 21.81 8.77
N VAL A 175 2.19 20.76 7.92
CA VAL A 175 1.05 19.83 7.89
C VAL A 175 1.06 18.99 9.15
N PRO A 176 -0.02 18.97 9.95
CA PRO A 176 -0.11 18.10 11.12
C PRO A 176 -0.11 16.63 10.71
N ILE A 177 0.93 15.89 11.10
CA ILE A 177 1.02 14.44 10.91
C ILE A 177 0.82 13.75 12.26
N THR A 178 -0.15 12.85 12.32
CA THR A 178 -0.56 12.17 13.56
C THR A 178 0.54 11.25 14.11
N LEU A 179 1.21 10.49 13.24
CA LEU A 179 2.21 9.50 13.64
C LEU A 179 3.62 10.11 13.65
N GLN A 180 4.49 9.66 14.54
CA GLN A 180 5.90 10.06 14.53
C GLN A 180 6.65 9.36 13.39
N ALA A 181 6.35 8.08 13.16
CA ALA A 181 6.88 7.29 12.05
C ALA A 181 5.77 6.61 11.23
N PRO A 182 5.91 6.47 9.90
CA PRO A 182 5.01 5.63 9.11
C PRO A 182 4.98 4.17 9.61
N CYS A 183 6.09 3.69 10.18
CA CYS A 183 6.23 2.33 10.69
C CYS A 183 5.24 1.98 11.81
N GLU A 184 4.74 2.96 12.56
CA GLU A 184 3.69 2.76 13.59
C GLU A 184 2.41 2.15 13.02
N TYR A 185 2.16 2.33 11.72
CA TYR A 185 1.05 1.72 11.00
C TYR A 185 1.53 0.62 10.04
N CYS A 186 2.61 0.86 9.28
CA CYS A 186 3.06 -0.08 8.24
C CYS A 186 3.48 -1.44 8.81
N VAL A 187 4.10 -1.49 9.98
CA VAL A 187 4.53 -2.75 10.62
C VAL A 187 3.35 -3.63 10.99
N PRO A 188 2.41 -3.19 11.85
CA PRO A 188 1.27 -4.04 12.21
C PRO A 188 0.38 -4.38 11.01
N ALA A 189 0.27 -3.50 10.01
CA ALA A 189 -0.46 -3.80 8.78
C ALA A 189 0.21 -4.91 7.96
N THR A 190 1.52 -4.86 7.77
CA THR A 190 2.25 -5.84 6.95
C THR A 190 2.35 -7.19 7.65
N GLU A 191 2.59 -7.20 8.96
CA GLU A 191 2.56 -8.40 9.77
C GLU A 191 1.18 -9.09 9.71
N ALA A 192 0.10 -8.32 9.88
CA ALA A 192 -1.27 -8.82 9.76
C ALA A 192 -1.58 -9.35 8.36
N MET A 193 -1.09 -8.65 7.33
CA MET A 193 -1.25 -9.05 5.93
C MET A 193 -0.61 -10.41 5.64
N ILE A 194 0.61 -10.63 6.13
CA ILE A 194 1.34 -11.90 5.98
C ILE A 194 0.64 -13.00 6.78
N THR A 195 0.33 -12.75 8.05
CA THR A 195 -0.31 -13.74 8.93
C THR A 195 -1.71 -14.15 8.48
N HIS A 196 -2.51 -13.24 7.89
CA HIS A 196 -3.81 -13.59 7.31
C HIS A 196 -3.71 -14.52 6.09
N LYS A 197 -2.56 -14.56 5.41
CA LYS A 197 -2.25 -15.57 4.38
C LYS A 197 -1.73 -16.88 4.97
N GLY A 198 -1.70 -17.01 6.30
CA GLY A 198 -1.29 -18.23 7.02
C GLY A 198 0.22 -18.47 6.94
N LEU A 199 1.00 -17.40 7.06
CA LEU A 199 2.45 -17.38 6.97
C LEU A 199 3.04 -16.76 8.25
N ASP A 200 4.29 -17.10 8.54
CA ASP A 200 5.09 -16.42 9.56
C ASP A 200 5.68 -15.15 8.94
N ALA A 201 5.66 -14.07 9.73
CA ALA A 201 6.23 -12.78 9.36
C ALA A 201 7.46 -12.49 10.21
N ALA A 202 8.53 -12.03 9.57
CA ALA A 202 9.68 -11.45 10.24
C ALA A 202 10.01 -10.09 9.63
N PHE A 203 10.49 -9.17 10.46
CA PHE A 203 10.72 -7.79 10.07
C PHE A 203 11.92 -7.19 10.82
N GLN A 204 12.65 -6.33 10.12
CA GLN A 204 13.70 -5.52 10.70
C GLN A 204 13.69 -4.11 10.09
N LEU A 205 13.80 -3.08 10.92
CA LEU A 205 14.10 -1.72 10.46
C LEU A 205 15.58 -1.61 10.10
N THR A 206 15.87 -0.95 8.99
CA THR A 206 17.25 -0.67 8.54
C THR A 206 17.45 0.83 8.40
N ALA A 207 18.70 1.27 8.52
CA ALA A 207 19.11 2.64 8.28
C ALA A 207 20.52 2.65 7.69
N SER A 208 20.74 3.44 6.65
CA SER A 208 22.05 3.63 6.01
C SER A 208 22.24 5.10 5.68
N GLY A 209 23.08 5.80 6.45
CA GLY A 209 23.15 7.26 6.39
C GLY A 209 21.79 7.89 6.75
N ASP A 210 21.28 8.73 5.86
CA ASP A 210 19.97 9.37 6.00
C ASP A 210 18.82 8.49 5.50
N ASP A 211 19.11 7.40 4.78
CA ASP A 211 18.09 6.50 4.26
C ASP A 211 17.48 5.64 5.37
N ARG A 212 16.14 5.61 5.37
CA ARG A 212 15.33 4.75 6.23
C ARG A 212 14.79 3.60 5.38
N GLY A 213 14.97 2.37 5.86
CA GLY A 213 14.56 1.17 5.16
C GLY A 213 13.94 0.13 6.06
N CYS A 214 13.58 -1.00 5.48
CA CYS A 214 13.17 -2.19 6.21
C CYS A 214 13.36 -3.47 5.40
N VAL A 215 13.51 -4.59 6.11
CA VAL A 215 13.51 -5.93 5.52
C VAL A 215 12.26 -6.65 6.02
N TRP A 216 11.53 -7.26 5.09
CA TRP A 216 10.38 -8.11 5.38
C TRP A 216 10.62 -9.50 4.85
N THR A 217 10.33 -10.48 5.69
CA THR A 217 10.35 -11.89 5.33
C THR A 217 8.99 -12.51 5.61
N ALA A 218 8.50 -13.29 4.65
CA ALA A 218 7.36 -14.16 4.80
C ALA A 218 7.83 -15.61 4.59
N SER A 219 7.38 -16.53 5.44
CA SER A 219 7.72 -17.95 5.31
C SER A 219 6.55 -18.83 5.70
N ARG A 220 6.50 -20.04 5.14
CA ARG A 220 5.57 -21.05 5.67
C ARG A 220 5.92 -21.40 7.11
N PRO A 221 4.91 -21.61 7.97
CA PRO A 221 5.14 -22.16 9.28
C PRO A 221 5.83 -23.52 9.16
N VAL A 222 6.98 -23.67 9.81
CA VAL A 222 7.59 -24.99 9.94
C VAL A 222 6.61 -25.81 10.77
N ALA A 223 6.01 -26.85 10.19
CA ALA A 223 5.22 -27.80 10.96
C ALA A 223 6.13 -28.31 12.07
N ALA A 224 5.81 -27.95 13.33
CA ALA A 224 6.53 -28.47 14.48
C ALA A 224 6.54 -29.98 14.33
N ALA A 225 7.73 -30.56 14.10
CA ALA A 225 7.89 -31.99 14.00
C ALA A 225 7.16 -32.59 15.20
N ALA A 226 6.20 -33.47 14.95
CA ALA A 226 5.49 -34.19 16.00
C ALA A 226 6.53 -35.03 16.76
N SER A 227 7.09 -34.43 17.81
CA SER A 227 7.94 -35.09 18.78
C SER A 227 7.09 -36.16 19.46
N GLY A 228 7.36 -37.40 19.10
CA GLY A 228 6.57 -38.55 19.48
C GLY A 228 6.43 -38.76 20.99
N ALA A 229 5.33 -39.39 21.35
CA ALA A 229 5.24 -40.21 22.55
C ALA A 229 4.32 -41.40 22.22
N THR A 230 4.94 -42.51 21.85
CA THR A 230 4.37 -43.85 21.94
C THR A 230 5.04 -44.53 23.13
N PRO A 231 4.27 -45.18 23.99
CA PRO A 231 4.56 -46.58 24.33
C PRO A 231 3.58 -47.53 23.64
#